data_AF-A0A1V5UA48-F1
#
_entry.id   AF-A0A1V5UA48-F1
#
_cell.length_a   1.000
_cell.length_b   1.000
_cell.length_c   1.000
_cell.angle_alpha   90.00
_cell.angle_beta   90.00
_cell.angle_gamma   90.00
#
_symmetry.space_group_name_H-M   'P 1'
#
loop_
_entity.id
_entity.type
_entity.pdbx_description
1 polymer ?
#
loop_
_entity_poly.entity_id
_entity_poly.type
_entity_poly.pdbx_seq_one_letter_code
_entity_poly.pdbx_strand_id
1 'polypeptide(L)' 'MIMILYPERAERISKIMSGCSICSRREAERLISEGRITLNGCVVSEPGTKAVAGRDKICLDGAELDLKAGGGGGYGYYLL' A
#
# COMPACT_ATOMS: atom_id res chain seq x y z
N MET A 1 26.15 12.33 0.86
CA MET A 1 25.47 11.27 0.09
C MET A 1 24.57 10.51 1.06
N ILE A 2 23.31 10.95 1.22
CA ILE A 2 22.35 10.33 2.15
C ILE A 2 21.12 9.98 1.29
N MET A 3 20.93 8.69 1.01
CA MET A 3 19.65 8.19 0.47
C MET A 3 18.67 8.16 1.63
N ILE A 4 17.76 9.13 1.70
CA ILE A 4 16.64 9.03 2.63
C ILE A 4 15.51 8.29 1.92
N LEU A 5 15.38 7.00 2.24
CA LEU A 5 14.22 6.17 1.91
C LEU A 5 13.03 6.71 2.72
N TYR A 6 12.23 7.59 2.14
CA TYR A 6 10.99 8.06 2.75
C TYR A 6 9.77 7.37 2.13
N PRO A 7 9.16 6.41 2.83
CA PRO A 7 7.73 6.20 2.74
C PRO A 7 7.03 6.85 3.95
N GLU A 8 7.37 8.09 4.32
CA GLU A 8 6.62 8.84 5.36
C GLU A 8 5.31 9.44 4.82
N ARG A 9 5.00 9.25 3.53
CA ARG A 9 3.81 9.82 2.91
C ARG A 9 2.71 8.77 2.82
N ALA A 10 1.54 9.11 3.36
CA ALA A 10 0.35 8.29 3.21
C ALA A 10 -0.03 8.20 1.71
N GLU A 11 0.03 6.99 1.16
CA GLU A 11 -0.38 6.69 -0.22
C GLU A 11 -1.64 5.83 -0.23
N ARG A 12 -2.40 5.88 -1.33
CA ARG A 12 -3.59 5.04 -1.47
C ARG A 12 -3.20 3.57 -1.34
N ILE A 13 -3.96 2.80 -0.56
CA ILE A 13 -3.73 1.36 -0.38
C ILE A 13 -3.67 0.65 -1.74
N SER A 14 -4.53 1.02 -2.69
CA SER A 14 -4.52 0.46 -4.05
C SER A 14 -3.23 0.73 -4.83
N LYS A 15 -2.58 1.88 -4.59
CA LYS A 15 -1.27 2.22 -5.17
C LYS A 15 -0.16 1.43 -4.49
N ILE A 16 -0.22 1.30 -3.16
CA ILE A 16 0.75 0.54 -2.35
C ILE A 16 0.75 -0.94 -2.77
N MET A 17 -0.42 -1.58 -2.78
CA MET A 17 -0.54 -3.01 -3.15
C MET A 17 -0.08 -3.28 -4.58
N SER A 18 -0.41 -2.37 -5.52
CA SER A 18 0.04 -2.47 -6.90
C SER A 18 1.54 -2.24 -7.06
N GLY A 19 2.15 -1.39 -6.23
CA GLY A 19 3.59 -1.12 -6.25
C GLY A 19 4.42 -2.25 -5.61
N CYS A 20 3.82 -3.00 -4.69
CA CYS A 20 4.43 -4.19 -4.06
C CYS A 20 4.15 -5.49 -4.85
N SER A 21 3.60 -5.41 -6.07
CA SER A 21 3.22 -6.57 -6.89
C SER A 21 2.28 -7.56 -6.20
N ILE A 22 1.49 -7.10 -5.22
CA ILE A 22 0.55 -7.96 -4.47
C ILE A 22 -0.68 -8.25 -5.31
N CYS A 23 -1.25 -7.21 -5.92
CA CYS A 23 -2.40 -7.31 -6.80
C CYS A 23 -2.49 -6.12 -7.76
N SER A 24 -3.38 -6.19 -8.75
CA SER A 24 -3.64 -5.04 -9.63
C SER A 24 -4.36 -3.92 -8.89
N ARG A 25 -4.24 -2.66 -9.37
CA ARG A 25 -4.97 -1.52 -8.77
C ARG A 25 -6.48 -1.74 -8.67
N ARG A 26 -7.08 -2.35 -9.70
CA ARG A 26 -8.54 -2.66 -9.74
C ARG A 26 -8.91 -3.72 -8.71
N GLU A 27 -8.08 -4.75 -8.59
CA GLU A 27 -8.28 -5.80 -7.60
C GLU A 27 -8.14 -5.26 -6.19
N ALA A 28 -7.13 -4.40 -5.94
CA ALA A 28 -6.97 -3.73 -4.67
C ALA A 28 -8.22 -2.91 -4.27
N GLU A 29 -8.77 -2.11 -5.19
CA GLU A 29 -10.00 -1.36 -4.92
C GLU A 29 -11.21 -2.25 -4.67
N ARG A 30 -11.30 -3.38 -5.38
CA ARG A 30 -12.34 -4.39 -5.15
C ARG A 30 -12.23 -4.99 -3.74
N LEU A 31 -11.05 -5.45 -3.35
CA LEU A 31 -10.78 -6.04 -2.04
C LEU A 31 -11.07 -5.05 -0.89
N ILE A 32 -10.75 -3.76 -1.11
CA ILE A 32 -11.16 -2.69 -0.20
C ILE A 32 -12.68 -2.62 -0.15
N SER A 33 -13.38 -2.46 -1.28
CA SER A 33 -14.84 -2.35 -1.30
C SER A 33 -15.58 -3.55 -0.68
N GLU A 34 -14.99 -4.74 -0.75
CA GLU A 34 -15.50 -5.97 -0.14
C GLU A 34 -15.25 -6.04 1.38
N GLY A 35 -14.51 -5.08 1.95
CA GLY A 35 -14.15 -5.05 3.37
C GLY A 35 -13.15 -6.14 3.77
N ARG A 36 -12.39 -6.65 2.80
CA ARG A 36 -11.39 -7.72 3.02
C ARG A 36 -10.03 -7.19 3.46
N ILE A 37 -9.82 -5.89 3.33
CA ILE A 37 -8.61 -5.22 3.78
C ILE A 37 -8.80 -4.67 5.18
N THR A 38 -7.81 -4.88 6.02
CA THR A 38 -7.69 -4.27 7.35
C THR A 38 -6.44 -3.42 7.42
N LEU A 39 -6.56 -2.25 8.04
CA LEU A 39 -5.47 -1.32 8.32
C LEU A 39 -5.31 -1.22 9.82
N ASN A 40 -4.16 -1.65 10.34
CA ASN A 40 -3.88 -1.70 11.79
C ASN A 40 -4.98 -2.43 12.59
N GLY A 41 -5.61 -3.45 11.97
CA GLY A 41 -6.71 -4.21 12.57
C GLY A 41 -8.12 -3.63 12.35
N CYS A 42 -8.24 -2.45 11.74
CA CYS A 42 -9.53 -1.85 11.39
C CYS A 42 -9.91 -2.22 9.95
N VAL A 43 -11.09 -2.81 9.75
CA VAL A 43 -11.60 -3.11 8.40
C VAL A 43 -11.79 -1.80 7.62
N VAL A 44 -11.26 -1.78 6.41
CA VAL A 44 -11.31 -0.63 5.50
C VAL A 44 -12.17 -0.99 4.31
N SER A 45 -13.26 -0.25 4.11
CA SER A 45 -14.17 -0.43 2.98
C SER A 45 -14.22 0.76 2.01
N GLU A 46 -13.54 1.86 2.33
CA GLU A 46 -13.59 3.09 1.54
C GLU A 46 -12.52 3.11 0.42
N PRO A 47 -12.92 3.16 -0.86
CA PRO A 47 -11.97 3.31 -1.96
C PRO A 47 -11.23 4.64 -1.83
N GLY A 48 -9.90 4.57 -1.76
CA GLY A 48 -9.04 5.76 -1.62
C GLY A 48 -8.48 5.98 -0.21
N THR A 49 -8.76 5.09 0.74
CA THR A 49 -8.03 5.06 2.02
C THR A 49 -6.53 5.06 1.78
N LYS A 50 -5.83 5.87 2.58
CA LYS A 50 -4.39 6.01 2.50
C LYS A 50 -3.75 5.30 3.69
N ALA A 51 -2.61 4.70 3.45
CA ALA A 51 -1.78 4.06 4.45
C ALA A 51 -0.32 4.46 4.23
N VAL A 52 0.49 4.34 5.28
CA VAL A 52 1.91 4.61 5.26
C VAL A 52 2.65 3.27 5.15
N ALA A 53 3.19 2.97 3.96
CA ALA A 53 3.92 1.73 3.73
C ALA A 53 5.14 1.65 4.67
N GLY A 54 5.24 0.57 5.45
CA GLY A 54 6.33 0.38 6.42
C GLY A 54 6.05 0.92 7.83
N ARG A 55 4.97 1.68 8.03
CA ARG A 55 4.48 2.06 9.36
C ARG A 55 3.14 1.40 9.68
N ASP A 56 2.21 1.48 8.75
CA ASP A 56 0.89 0.88 8.89
C ASP A 56 0.90 -0.59 8.45
N LYS A 57 0.19 -1.42 9.22
CA LYS A 57 -0.02 -2.83 8.91
C LYS A 57 -1.26 -2.99 8.05
N ILE A 58 -1.08 -3.51 6.85
CA ILE A 58 -2.18 -3.83 5.94
C ILE A 58 -2.32 -5.35 5.91
N CYS A 59 -3.48 -5.86 6.31
CA CYS A 59 -3.76 -7.29 6.21
C CYS A 59 -4.93 -7.55 5.26
N LEU A 60 -4.81 -8.59 4.46
CA LEU A 60 -5.85 -9.11 3.58
C LEU A 60 -6.42 -10.39 4.22
N ASP A 61 -7.70 -10.40 4.57
CA ASP A 61 -8.37 -11.55 5.21
C ASP A 61 -7.62 -12.10 6.44
N GLY A 62 -6.93 -11.22 7.18
CA GLY A 62 -6.11 -11.60 8.34
C GLY A 62 -4.67 -12.02 8.01
N ALA A 63 -4.29 -12.16 6.75
CA ALA A 63 -2.89 -12.32 6.35
C ALA A 63 -2.21 -10.95 6.20
N GLU A 64 -1.19 -10.69 7.03
CA GLU A 64 -0.39 -9.47 6.93
C GLU A 64 0.35 -9.46 5.58
N LEU A 65 0.13 -8.39 4.82
CA LEU A 65 0.79 -8.23 3.53
C LEU A 65 2.21 -7.76 3.78
N ASP A 66 3.19 -8.50 3.25
CA ASP A 66 4.56 -8.04 3.30
C ASP A 66 4.76 -6.91 2.29
N LEU A 67 4.62 -5.68 2.79
CA LEU A 67 4.90 -4.47 2.04
C LEU A 67 6.41 -4.19 1.95
N LYS A 68 7.28 -5.09 2.45
CA LYS A 68 8.72 -5.02 2.23
C LYS A 68 9.10 -5.72 0.94
N ALA A 69 9.71 -4.95 0.07
CA ALA A 69 10.58 -5.41 -1.02
C ALA A 69 9.91 -6.19 -2.18
N GLY A 70 9.76 -5.46 -3.29
CA GLY A 70 9.65 -6.00 -4.65
C GLY A 70 9.22 -4.85 -5.55
N GLY A 71 10.11 -4.00 -6.07
CA GLY A 71 11.10 -4.39 -7.06
C GLY A 71 10.50 -4.18 -8.45
N GLY A 72 10.42 -2.93 -8.91
CA GLY A 72 10.02 -2.58 -10.28
C GLY A 72 8.78 -1.68 -10.36
N GLY A 73 8.99 -0.37 -10.52
CA GLY A 73 7.90 0.53 -10.92
C GLY A 73 7.87 1.92 -10.29
N GLY A 74 8.98 2.66 -10.36
CA GLY A 74 8.96 4.11 -10.45
C GLY A 74 8.46 4.90 -9.24
N TYR A 75 9.28 4.99 -8.19
CA TYR A 75 9.36 6.23 -7.44
C TYR A 75 10.20 7.24 -8.25
N GLY A 76 9.64 7.72 -9.36
CA GLY A 76 10.18 8.85 -10.10
C GLY A 76 9.88 10.13 -9.34
N TYR A 77 10.71 10.46 -8.35
CA TYR A 77 10.74 11.80 -7.78
C TYR A 77 11.30 12.73 -8.86
N TYR A 78 10.61 13.84 -9.15
CA TYR A 78 11.12 14.86 -10.06
C TYR A 78 12.44 15.42 -9.50
N LEU A 79 13.51 15.36 -10.30
CA LEU A 79 14.73 16.13 -10.10
C LEU A 79 14.41 17.61 -10.39
N LEU A 80 14.75 18.48 -9.44
CA LEU A 80 15.10 19.87 -9.67
C LEU A 80 16.45 20.12 -8.99
#